data_AF-A0A944V5X9-F1
#
_entry.id   AF-A0A944V5X9-F1
#
_cell.length_a   1.000
_cell.length_b   1.000
_cell.length_c   1.000
_cell.angle_alpha   90.00
_cell.angle_beta   90.00
_cell.angle_gamma   90.00
#
_symmetry.space_group_name_H-M   'P 1'
#
loop_
_entity.id
_entity.type
_entity.pdbx_description
1 polymer ?
#
loop_
_entity_poly.entity_id
_entity_poly.type
_entity_poly.pdbx_seq_one_letter_code
_entity_poly.pdbx_strand_id
1 'polypeptide(L)'
;MNWKIIVVATLLIASIFCHYSNKHKLIISGRKLDESRELYQAYMVNNLDLITLNSKLSSRDRIQRLASDNLNMFFPADNESVHNIKFDNKKETFRLIDYIVPSAEALTR
;
A
#
# COMPACT_ATOMS: atom_id res chain seq x y z
N MET A 1 -27.56 -4.74 63.31
CA MET A 1 -26.66 -4.00 62.38
C MET A 1 -27.52 -3.20 61.42
N ASN A 2 -27.35 -1.88 61.34
CA ASN A 2 -28.24 -1.03 60.55
C ASN A 2 -28.06 -1.31 59.06
N TRP A 3 -29.09 -1.87 58.41
CA TRP A 3 -29.10 -2.22 56.98
C TRP A 3 -28.57 -1.10 56.07
N LYS A 4 -28.89 0.16 56.41
CA LYS A 4 -28.39 1.36 55.70
C LYS A 4 -26.85 1.41 55.63
N ILE A 5 -26.15 1.01 56.68
CA ILE A 5 -24.68 1.03 56.74
C ILE A 5 -24.09 -0.03 55.80
N ILE A 6 -24.71 -1.21 55.75
CA ILE A 6 -24.28 -2.30 54.86
C ILE A 6 -24.42 -1.88 53.40
N VAL A 7 -25.53 -1.25 53.04
CA VAL A 7 -25.78 -0.74 51.67
C VAL A 7 -24.77 0.33 51.27
N VAL A 8 -24.42 1.25 52.16
CA VAL A 8 -23.39 2.27 51.87
C VAL A 8 -22.01 1.62 51.70
N ALA A 9 -21.67 0.64 52.54
CA ALA A 9 -20.39 -0.07 52.44
C ALA A 9 -20.28 -0.85 51.11
N THR A 10 -21.33 -1.54 50.67
CA THR A 10 -21.32 -2.25 49.39
C THR A 10 -21.25 -1.31 48.20
N LEU A 11 -21.93 -0.16 48.25
CA LEU A 11 -21.83 0.87 47.20
C LEU A 11 -20.42 1.45 47.08
N LEU A 12 -19.73 1.69 48.20
CA LEU A 12 -18.35 2.15 48.18
C LEU A 12 -17.41 1.12 47.57
N ILE A 13 -17.54 -0.15 47.95
CA ILE A 13 -16.72 -1.24 47.38
C ILE A 13 -16.99 -1.39 45.88
N ALA A 14 -18.27 -1.35 45.46
CA ALA A 14 -18.65 -1.43 44.06
C ALA A 14 -18.10 -0.24 43.25
N SER A 15 -18.15 0.97 43.81
CA SER A 15 -17.60 2.18 43.18
C SER A 15 -16.09 2.05 42.94
N ILE A 16 -15.34 1.60 43.96
CA ILE A 16 -13.90 1.35 43.86
C ILE A 16 -13.62 0.30 42.77
N PHE A 17 -14.36 -0.82 42.79
CA PHE A 17 -14.18 -1.89 41.81
C PHE A 17 -14.46 -1.42 40.38
N CYS A 18 -15.54 -0.68 40.16
CA CYS A 18 -15.87 -0.09 38.87
C CYS A 18 -14.79 0.88 38.37
N HIS A 19 -14.25 1.72 39.26
CA HIS A 19 -13.17 2.65 38.89
C HIS A 19 -11.92 1.91 38.40
N TYR A 20 -11.45 0.90 39.15
CA TYR A 20 -10.27 0.12 38.76
C TYR A 20 -10.52 -0.72 37.50
N SER A 21 -11.71 -1.29 37.35
CA SER A 21 -12.09 -2.05 36.14
C SER A 21 -12.08 -1.18 34.89
N ASN A 22 -12.63 0.04 34.96
CA ASN A 22 -12.60 0.98 33.84
C ASN A 22 -11.18 1.42 33.49
N LYS A 23 -10.35 1.72 34.50
CA LYS A 23 -8.94 2.06 34.30
C LYS A 23 -8.19 0.93 33.58
N HIS A 24 -8.41 -0.31 34.01
CA HIS A 24 -7.78 -1.48 33.39
C HIS A 24 -8.23 -1.68 31.94
N LYS A 25 -9.53 -1.54 31.65
CA LYS A 25 -10.05 -1.61 30.27
C LYS A 25 -9.43 -0.54 29.36
N LEU A 26 -9.29 0.70 29.84
CA LEU A 26 -8.65 1.77 29.08
C LEU A 26 -7.18 1.44 28.76
N ILE A 27 -6.43 0.89 29.72
CA ILE A 27 -5.04 0.48 29.51
C ILE A 27 -4.95 -0.64 28.46
N ILE A 28 -5.82 -1.65 28.52
CA ILE A 28 -5.84 -2.74 27.54
C ILE A 28 -6.17 -2.20 26.15
N SER A 29 -7.17 -1.34 26.03
CA SER A 29 -7.54 -0.73 24.75
C SER A 29 -6.43 0.13 24.18
N GLY A 30 -5.70 0.87 25.03
CA GLY A 30 -4.52 1.63 24.62
C GLY A 30 -3.43 0.75 24.04
N ARG A 31 -3.09 -0.37 24.71
CA ARG A 31 -2.09 -1.32 24.20
C ARG A 31 -2.46 -1.91 22.84
N LYS A 32 -3.72 -2.30 22.65
CA LYS A 32 -4.20 -2.81 21.35
C LYS A 32 -4.10 -1.78 20.24
N LEU A 33 -4.31 -0.50 20.57
CA LEU A 33 -4.16 0.60 19.60
C LEU A 33 -2.69 0.77 19.19
N ASP A 34 -1.77 0.69 20.15
CA ASP A 34 -0.33 0.78 19.90
C ASP A 34 0.14 -0.39 19.03
N GLU A 35 -0.24 -1.63 19.37
CA GLU A 35 0.04 -2.83 18.55
C GLU A 35 -0.48 -2.68 17.11
N SER A 36 -1.73 -2.20 16.96
CA SER A 36 -2.31 -1.97 15.63
C SER A 36 -1.56 -0.88 14.85
N ARG A 37 -1.03 0.13 15.54
CA ARG A 37 -0.26 1.22 14.92
C ARG A 37 1.11 0.74 14.45
N GLU A 38 1.79 -0.07 15.24
CA GLU A 38 3.06 -0.70 14.84
C GLU A 38 2.88 -1.60 13.62
N LEU A 39 1.85 -2.45 13.62
CA LEU A 39 1.52 -3.29 12.46
C LEU A 39 1.24 -2.44 11.21
N TYR A 40 0.46 -1.37 11.33
CA TYR A 40 0.18 -0.48 10.21
C TYR A 40 1.46 0.15 9.64
N GLN A 41 2.38 0.60 10.50
CA GLN A 41 3.66 1.14 10.08
C GLN A 41 4.52 0.09 9.35
N ALA A 42 4.56 -1.14 9.85
CA ALA A 42 5.26 -2.23 9.18
C ALA A 42 4.69 -2.53 7.78
N TYR A 43 3.36 -2.57 7.63
CA TYR A 43 2.71 -2.75 6.34
C TYR A 43 2.99 -1.58 5.37
N MET A 44 3.05 -0.34 5.88
CA MET A 44 3.37 0.82 5.06
C MET A 44 4.79 0.72 4.48
N VAL A 45 5.77 0.30 5.28
CA VAL A 45 7.15 0.07 4.82
C VAL A 45 7.20 -1.02 3.76
N ASN A 46 6.56 -2.18 4.02
CA ASN A 46 6.50 -3.27 3.05
C ASN A 46 5.86 -2.83 1.72
N ASN A 47 4.80 -2.01 1.78
CA ASN A 47 4.15 -1.52 0.59
C ASN A 47 5.05 -0.57 -0.22
N LEU A 48 5.81 0.30 0.45
CA LEU A 48 6.79 1.17 -0.20
C LEU A 48 7.89 0.35 -0.89
N ASP A 49 8.38 -0.70 -0.23
CA ASP A 49 9.37 -1.61 -0.80
C ASP A 49 8.82 -2.33 -2.02
N LEU A 50 7.58 -2.82 -1.97
CA LEU A 50 6.92 -3.45 -3.11
C LEU A 50 6.71 -2.48 -4.27
N ILE A 51 6.31 -1.23 -4.02
CA ILE A 51 6.20 -0.19 -5.05
C ILE A 51 7.57 0.08 -5.68
N THR A 52 8.62 0.19 -4.87
CA THR A 52 9.98 0.43 -5.34
C THR A 52 10.51 -0.75 -6.16
N LEU A 53 10.27 -1.97 -5.69
CA LEU A 53 10.66 -3.19 -6.39
C LEU A 53 9.88 -3.36 -7.68
N ASN A 54 8.58 -3.07 -7.67
CA ASN A 54 7.75 -3.06 -8.87
C ASN A 54 8.23 -2.00 -9.85
N SER A 55 8.59 -0.79 -9.41
CA SER A 55 9.20 0.22 -10.29
C SER A 55 10.52 -0.26 -10.91
N LYS A 56 11.37 -0.96 -10.13
CA LYS A 56 12.61 -1.59 -10.61
C LYS A 56 12.38 -2.78 -11.54
N LEU A 57 11.30 -3.55 -11.37
CA LEU A 57 10.97 -4.72 -12.21
C LEU A 57 10.22 -4.33 -13.48
N SER A 58 9.29 -3.38 -13.35
CA SER A 58 8.58 -2.67 -14.41
C SER A 58 9.52 -1.79 -15.24
N SER A 59 10.83 -1.79 -14.96
CA SER A 59 11.81 -0.92 -15.57
C SER A 59 11.76 -1.06 -17.09
N ARG A 60 11.02 -0.14 -17.69
CA ARG A 60 11.13 0.31 -19.06
C ARG A 60 12.61 0.37 -19.46
N ASP A 61 13.48 0.81 -18.57
CA ASP A 61 14.95 0.83 -18.73
C ASP A 61 15.58 -0.55 -18.95
N ARG A 62 15.12 -1.62 -18.29
CA ARG A 62 15.62 -2.99 -18.54
C ARG A 62 15.14 -3.51 -19.88
N ILE A 63 13.89 -3.24 -20.25
CA ILE A 63 13.36 -3.60 -21.57
C ILE A 63 14.07 -2.80 -22.66
N GLN A 64 14.30 -1.51 -22.44
CA GLN A 64 15.04 -0.63 -23.33
C GLN A 64 16.51 -1.03 -23.46
N ARG A 65 17.18 -1.39 -22.36
CA ARG A 65 18.54 -1.96 -22.40
C ARG A 65 18.56 -3.27 -23.16
N LEU A 66 17.70 -4.23 -22.83
CA LEU A 66 17.68 -5.52 -23.54
C LEU A 66 17.37 -5.36 -25.03
N ALA A 67 16.46 -4.45 -25.40
CA ALA A 67 16.14 -4.15 -26.78
C ALA A 67 17.28 -3.40 -27.49
N SER A 68 18.00 -2.52 -26.81
CA SER A 68 19.19 -1.85 -27.35
C SER A 68 20.34 -2.84 -27.52
N ASP A 69 20.66 -3.62 -26.48
CA ASP A 69 21.82 -4.52 -26.43
C ASP A 69 21.67 -5.75 -27.35
N ASN A 70 20.45 -6.28 -27.53
CA ASN A 70 20.24 -7.51 -28.30
C ASN A 70 19.59 -7.28 -29.67
N LEU A 71 18.89 -6.17 -29.87
CA LEU A 71 18.13 -5.88 -31.09
C LEU A 71 18.55 -4.56 -31.76
N ASN A 72 19.58 -3.87 -31.25
CA ASN A 72 20.04 -2.55 -31.72
C ASN A 72 18.90 -1.51 -31.80
N MET A 73 17.88 -1.62 -30.96
CA MET A 73 16.76 -0.67 -30.95
C MET A 73 17.18 0.64 -30.28
N PHE A 74 16.90 1.76 -30.95
CA PHE A 74 17.14 3.12 -30.44
C PHE A 74 15.84 3.71 -29.87
N PHE A 75 15.90 4.30 -28.68
CA PHE A 75 14.76 4.97 -28.05
C PHE A 75 15.00 6.49 -28.08
N PRO A 76 14.24 7.25 -28.88
CA PRO A 76 14.37 8.71 -28.92
C PRO A 76 14.06 9.32 -27.56
N ALA A 77 14.81 10.36 -27.17
CA ALA A 77 14.58 11.11 -25.94
C ALA A 77 13.35 12.05 -26.04
N ASP A 78 12.82 12.25 -27.25
CA ASP A 78 11.73 13.17 -27.52
C ASP A 78 10.36 12.55 -27.24
N ASN A 79 9.53 13.29 -26.50
CA ASN A 79 8.19 12.88 -26.07
C ASN A 79 7.19 12.67 -27.22
N GLU A 80 7.54 13.04 -28.45
CA GLU A 80 6.72 12.80 -29.63
C GLU A 80 6.62 11.30 -29.99
N SER A 81 7.56 10.48 -29.50
CA SER A 81 7.67 9.05 -29.84
C SER A 81 7.04 8.09 -28.80
N VAL A 82 6.46 8.61 -27.71
CA VAL A 82 5.97 7.79 -26.58
C VAL A 82 4.43 7.80 -26.53
N HIS A 83 3.79 6.77 -27.10
CA HIS A 83 2.36 6.56 -26.97
C HIS A 83 2.04 5.62 -25.79
N ASN A 84 1.45 6.19 -24.73
CA ASN A 84 1.14 5.50 -23.47
C ASN A 84 -0.11 4.59 -23.59
N ILE A 85 -0.03 3.38 -23.03
CA ILE A 85 -1.16 2.45 -22.86
C ILE A 85 -2.13 3.02 -21.81
N LYS A 86 -3.41 3.16 -22.15
CA LYS A 86 -4.48 3.50 -21.19
C LYS A 86 -5.42 2.32 -20.99
N PHE A 87 -5.81 2.08 -19.75
CA PHE A 87 -6.75 1.03 -19.36
C PHE A 87 -8.19 1.52 -19.53
N ASP A 88 -9.02 0.79 -20.29
CA ASP A 88 -10.45 1.09 -20.45
C ASP A 88 -11.27 0.31 -19.41
N ASN A 89 -11.65 1.00 -18.33
CA ASN A 89 -12.39 0.44 -17.20
C ASN A 89 -13.77 -0.15 -17.57
N LYS A 90 -14.34 0.14 -18.74
CA LYS A 90 -15.70 -0.30 -19.09
C LYS A 90 -15.78 -1.70 -19.68
N LYS A 91 -14.68 -2.27 -20.18
CA LYS A 91 -14.72 -3.52 -20.95
C LYS A 91 -13.84 -4.63 -20.39
N GLU A 92 -13.16 -4.40 -19.26
CA GLU A 92 -12.21 -5.35 -18.63
C GLU A 92 -11.29 -6.08 -19.64
N THR A 93 -10.96 -5.42 -20.74
CA THR A 93 -10.24 -6.02 -21.86
C THR A 93 -9.14 -5.07 -22.30
N PHE A 94 -7.93 -5.62 -22.42
CA PHE A 94 -6.82 -4.91 -23.04
C PHE A 94 -7.11 -4.77 -24.53
N ARG A 95 -7.33 -3.54 -25.00
CA ARG A 95 -7.38 -3.24 -26.43
C ARG A 95 -6.00 -2.79 -26.88
N LEU A 96 -5.34 -3.60 -27.71
CA LEU A 96 -4.17 -3.17 -28.47
C LEU A 96 -4.67 -2.24 -29.59
N ILE A 97 -4.30 -0.96 -29.53
CA ILE A 97 -4.70 0.02 -30.54
C ILE A 97 -3.65 0.12 -31.65
N ASP A 98 -2.35 -0.03 -31.34
CA ASP A 98 -1.27 0.08 -32.34
C ASP A 98 -0.14 -0.92 -32.14
N TYR A 99 0.44 -1.32 -33.27
CA TYR A 99 1.52 -2.29 -33.43
C TYR A 99 2.78 -1.56 -33.91
N ILE A 100 3.94 -1.84 -33.29
CA ILE A 100 5.22 -1.25 -33.70
C ILE A 100 5.69 -1.99 -34.95
N VAL A 101 5.43 -1.44 -36.14
CA VAL A 101 6.18 -1.80 -37.35
C VAL A 101 7.42 -0.91 -37.37
N PRO A 102 8.65 -1.45 -37.43
CA PRO A 102 9.81 -0.61 -37.68
C PRO A 102 9.63 0.06 -39.05
N SER A 103 9.72 1.39 -39.11
CA SER A 103 9.80 2.07 -40.41
C SER A 103 11.08 1.58 -41.12
N ALA A 104 11.04 1.48 -42.44
CA ALA A 104 12.19 1.00 -43.22
C ALA A 104 13.49 1.78 -42.93
N GLU A 105 13.37 3.05 -42.49
CA GLU A 105 14.49 3.88 -42.06
C GLU A 105 15.16 3.38 -40.77
N ALA A 106 14.43 2.74 -39.85
CA ALA A 106 14.98 2.17 -38.62
C ALA A 106 15.74 0.84 -38.84
N LEU A 107 15.60 0.22 -40.02
CA LEU A 107 16.28 -1.03 -40.39
C LEU A 107 17.49 -0.82 -41.30
N THR A 108 17.70 0.39 -41.82
CA THR A 108 18.68 0.67 -42.89
C THR A 108 19.75 1.69 -42.53
N ARG A 109 19.72 2.27 -41.32
CA ARG A 109 20.77 3.16 -40.81
C ARG A 109 21.44 2.60 -39.57
#